data_AF-A0A250I7R9-F1
#
_entry.id   AF-A0A250I7R9-F1
#
_cell.length_a   1.000
_cell.length_b   1.000
_cell.length_c   1.000
_cell.angle_alpha   90.00
_cell.angle_beta   90.00
_cell.angle_gamma   90.00
#
_symmetry.space_group_name_H-M   'P 1'
#
loop_
_entity.id
_entity.type
_entity.pdbx_description
1 polymer ?
#
loop_
_entity_poly.entity_id
_entity_poly.type
_entity_poly.pdbx_seq_one_letter_code
_entity_poly.pdbx_strand_id
1 'polypeptide(L)'
;MAPRVLIIAMVMAGLGCAHARKPENRIYVISEDTRGIYTALGTGGSGTRDCQSEHEQCFRRCWQKSRPPYPHKHDEWYYKRCTADCSQAYNECMDEQEDTRGDVKTLEFSSADQAIEWLRNNKAKVAIGAIVIIAGVTFVVTTGGTGALVLAPLAL
;
A
#
# COMPACT_ATOMS: atom_id res chain seq x y z
N MET A 1 19.02 66.62 46.72
CA MET A 1 18.85 67.00 45.31
C MET A 1 18.83 65.73 44.45
N ALA A 2 17.99 65.73 43.41
CA ALA A 2 17.45 64.64 42.57
C ALA A 2 18.49 63.86 41.71
N PRO A 3 18.11 62.85 40.87
CA PRO A 3 16.78 62.27 40.65
C PRO A 3 16.71 60.71 40.65
N ARG A 4 15.46 60.23 40.74
CA ARG A 4 14.99 58.87 40.45
C ARG A 4 15.04 58.61 38.94
N VAL A 5 15.54 57.45 38.52
CA VAL A 5 15.28 56.88 37.19
C VAL A 5 14.72 55.47 37.37
N LEU A 6 13.43 55.33 37.09
CA LEU A 6 12.76 54.05 36.84
C LEU A 6 13.41 53.41 35.60
N ILE A 7 13.82 52.15 35.68
CA ILE A 7 14.00 51.32 34.48
C ILE A 7 13.10 50.09 34.61
N ILE A 8 12.28 49.97 33.58
CA ILE A 8 11.16 49.06 33.36
C ILE A 8 11.65 47.61 33.27
N ALA A 9 10.92 46.70 33.92
CA ALA A 9 11.09 45.26 33.79
C ALA A 9 10.73 44.80 32.36
N MET A 10 11.71 44.32 31.60
CA MET A 10 11.46 43.57 30.37
C MET A 10 11.26 42.10 30.72
N VAL A 11 9.99 41.69 30.83
CA VAL A 11 9.61 40.28 30.79
C VAL A 11 9.82 39.80 29.36
N MET A 12 10.95 39.14 29.11
CA MET A 12 11.18 38.40 27.87
C MET A 12 10.30 37.14 27.91
N ALA A 13 9.03 37.30 27.53
CA ALA A 13 8.19 36.19 27.07
C ALA A 13 8.67 35.78 25.67
N GLY A 14 9.87 35.18 25.62
CA GLY A 14 10.42 34.54 24.43
C GLY A 14 9.71 33.21 24.20
N LEU A 15 8.62 33.29 23.45
CA LEU A 15 8.10 32.30 22.50
C LEU A 15 8.60 30.87 22.72
N GLY A 16 7.68 30.04 23.21
CA GLY A 16 7.86 28.61 23.36
C GLY A 16 8.47 27.98 22.12
N CYS A 17 9.29 26.96 22.35
CA CYS A 17 9.82 26.09 21.32
C CYS A 17 8.66 25.67 20.40
N ALA A 18 8.61 26.26 19.20
CA ALA A 18 7.93 25.67 18.07
C ALA A 18 8.72 24.39 17.76
N HIS A 19 8.38 23.32 18.48
CA HIS A 19 8.78 21.99 18.09
C HIS A 19 8.25 21.83 16.66
N ALA A 20 9.15 21.88 15.69
CA ALA A 20 8.94 21.20 14.42
C ALA A 20 8.49 19.79 14.82
N ARG A 21 7.19 19.52 14.68
CA ARG A 21 6.64 18.17 14.89
C ARG A 21 7.39 17.31 13.91
N LYS A 22 8.40 16.61 14.43
CA LYS A 22 9.13 15.57 13.71
C LYS A 22 8.07 14.72 13.00
N PRO A 23 8.19 14.45 11.70
CA PRO A 23 7.26 13.55 11.03
C PRO A 23 7.29 12.22 11.78
N GLU A 24 6.20 11.94 12.49
CA GLU A 24 6.15 10.77 13.36
C GLU A 24 5.82 9.56 12.48
N ASN A 25 6.80 8.68 12.28
CA ASN A 25 6.61 7.34 11.71
C ASN A 25 5.86 6.44 12.71
N ARG A 26 4.66 6.84 13.11
CA ARG A 26 3.77 6.04 13.94
C ARG A 26 2.75 5.31 13.08
N ILE A 27 2.44 4.08 13.47
CA ILE A 27 1.34 3.31 12.89
C ILE A 27 0.03 3.81 13.51
N TYR A 28 -0.94 4.21 12.69
CA TYR A 28 -2.25 4.66 13.17
C TYR A 28 -3.30 3.58 12.97
N VAL A 29 -4.10 3.28 13.99
CA VAL A 29 -5.19 2.29 13.92
C VAL A 29 -6.50 2.98 13.60
N ILE A 30 -7.11 2.62 12.47
CA ILE A 30 -8.33 3.26 11.93
C ILE A 30 -9.59 2.50 12.35
N SER A 31 -9.54 1.16 12.40
CA SER A 31 -10.69 0.31 12.79
C SER A 31 -10.22 -1.03 13.34
N GLU A 32 -10.84 -1.54 14.41
CA GLU A 32 -10.60 -2.88 14.96
C GLU A 32 -11.38 -3.98 14.22
N ASP A 33 -12.34 -3.60 13.37
CA ASP A 33 -13.19 -4.54 12.63
C ASP A 33 -13.26 -4.14 11.14
N THR A 34 -13.04 -5.11 10.25
CA THR A 34 -13.01 -4.98 8.77
C THR A 34 -14.33 -5.39 8.11
N ARG A 35 -15.40 -5.66 8.89
CA ARG A 35 -16.77 -5.89 8.37
C ARG A 35 -17.18 -4.76 7.42
N GLY A 36 -17.05 -5.01 6.10
CA GLY A 36 -17.35 -4.05 5.03
C GLY A 36 -16.23 -3.83 3.99
N ILE A 37 -15.00 -4.31 4.24
CA ILE A 37 -13.84 -4.19 3.32
C ILE A 37 -13.53 -5.53 2.62
N TYR A 38 -14.23 -6.60 2.99
CA TYR A 38 -14.00 -7.97 2.53
C TYR A 38 -14.19 -8.22 1.03
N THR A 39 -14.64 -7.25 0.23
CA THR A 39 -14.61 -7.39 -1.24
C THR A 39 -13.22 -7.17 -1.85
N ALA A 40 -12.24 -6.69 -1.07
CA ALA A 40 -10.90 -6.35 -1.57
C ALA A 40 -9.75 -7.17 -0.95
N LEU A 41 -9.99 -8.08 -0.01
CA LEU A 41 -8.93 -8.94 0.54
C LEU A 41 -9.07 -10.39 0.10
N GLY A 42 -8.13 -10.79 -0.74
CA GLY A 42 -7.73 -12.17 -0.93
C GLY A 42 -7.35 -12.81 0.41
N THR A 43 -8.34 -13.46 1.01
CA THR A 43 -8.13 -14.65 1.83
C THR A 43 -8.32 -15.81 0.86
N GLY A 44 -7.35 -16.74 0.82
CA GLY A 44 -7.29 -17.82 -0.16
C GLY A 44 -8.66 -18.43 -0.50
N GLY A 45 -8.99 -18.41 -1.79
CA GLY A 45 -10.14 -19.10 -2.36
C GLY A 45 -11.47 -18.36 -2.29
N SER A 46 -11.72 -17.44 -3.23
CA SER A 46 -13.02 -17.24 -3.92
C SER A 46 -12.93 -16.02 -4.86
N GLY A 47 -12.97 -16.25 -6.18
CA GLY A 47 -13.42 -15.25 -7.17
C GLY A 47 -12.39 -14.44 -7.96
N THR A 48 -11.10 -14.44 -7.61
CA THR A 48 -10.05 -13.71 -8.35
C THR A 48 -9.08 -14.69 -9.02
N ARG A 49 -8.67 -14.44 -10.28
CA ARG A 49 -7.69 -15.28 -10.99
C ARG A 49 -6.38 -15.29 -10.21
N ASP A 50 -5.88 -16.49 -9.89
CA ASP A 50 -4.53 -16.67 -9.32
C ASP A 50 -3.53 -16.81 -10.46
N CYS A 51 -2.93 -15.68 -10.87
CA CYS A 51 -1.98 -15.63 -11.98
C CYS A 51 -0.80 -16.58 -11.78
N GLN A 52 -0.35 -16.79 -10.53
CA GLN A 52 0.78 -17.68 -10.23
C GLN A 52 0.37 -19.14 -10.47
N SER A 53 -0.77 -19.56 -9.94
CA SER A 53 -1.32 -20.90 -10.17
C SER A 53 -1.60 -21.15 -11.66
N GLU A 54 -2.13 -20.16 -12.38
CA GLU A 54 -2.36 -20.23 -13.83
C GLU A 54 -1.05 -20.38 -14.61
N HIS A 55 -0.01 -19.62 -14.24
CA HIS A 55 1.31 -19.69 -14.84
C HIS A 55 1.94 -21.07 -14.66
N GLU A 56 1.89 -21.63 -13.45
CA GLU A 56 2.38 -22.98 -13.16
C GLU A 56 1.61 -24.06 -13.91
N GLN A 57 0.28 -23.92 -14.01
CA GLN A 57 -0.56 -24.83 -14.79
C GLN A 57 -0.29 -24.72 -16.30
N CYS A 58 -0.05 -23.52 -16.82
CA CYS A 58 0.36 -23.30 -18.20
C CYS A 58 1.69 -24.02 -18.48
N PHE A 59 2.70 -23.77 -17.64
CA PHE A 59 4.01 -24.37 -17.82
C PHE A 59 3.95 -25.89 -17.73
N ARG A 60 3.23 -26.45 -16.73
CA ARG A 60 3.03 -27.89 -16.61
C ARG A 60 2.38 -28.49 -17.85
N ARG A 61 1.31 -27.89 -18.38
CA ARG A 61 0.64 -28.39 -19.59
C ARG A 61 1.53 -28.29 -20.83
N CYS A 62 2.31 -27.22 -20.95
CA CYS A 62 3.28 -27.06 -22.03
C CYS A 62 4.35 -28.16 -21.93
N TRP A 63 4.97 -28.31 -20.77
CA TRP A 63 6.06 -29.25 -20.57
C TRP A 63 5.64 -30.72 -20.57
N GLN A 64 4.40 -31.06 -20.19
CA GLN A 64 3.92 -32.45 -20.16
C GLN A 64 3.43 -32.95 -21.53
N LYS A 65 3.44 -32.12 -22.58
CA LYS A 65 3.07 -32.58 -23.92
C LYS A 65 4.01 -33.69 -24.36
N SER A 66 3.45 -34.87 -24.60
CA SER A 66 4.20 -36.08 -24.95
C SER A 66 5.00 -35.98 -26.25
N ARG A 67 4.72 -34.95 -27.06
CA ARG A 67 5.42 -34.64 -28.32
C ARG A 67 5.69 -33.14 -28.41
N PRO A 68 6.88 -32.68 -27.98
CA PRO A 68 7.37 -31.34 -28.29
C PRO A 68 7.45 -31.12 -29.81
N PRO A 69 7.39 -29.85 -30.28
CA PRO A 69 7.54 -29.55 -31.69
C PRO A 69 8.88 -30.04 -32.26
N TYR A 70 8.86 -30.80 -33.36
CA TYR A 70 10.08 -31.20 -34.08
C TYR A 70 10.85 -29.96 -34.58
N PRO A 71 12.19 -29.94 -34.55
CA PRO A 71 13.14 -31.00 -34.18
C PRO A 71 13.46 -31.08 -32.67
N HIS A 72 12.80 -30.28 -31.84
CA HIS A 72 13.13 -30.12 -30.43
C HIS A 72 12.56 -31.23 -29.56
N LYS A 73 13.25 -31.50 -28.45
CA LYS A 73 12.81 -32.42 -27.39
C LYS A 73 12.52 -31.61 -26.13
N HIS A 74 12.46 -32.25 -24.96
CA HIS A 74 12.55 -31.56 -23.66
C HIS A 74 13.96 -31.00 -23.45
N ASP A 75 14.36 -30.07 -24.31
CA ASP A 75 15.63 -29.38 -24.33
C ASP A 75 15.46 -27.94 -23.79
N GLU A 76 16.59 -27.22 -23.71
CA GLU A 76 16.61 -25.84 -23.24
C GLU A 76 15.75 -24.91 -24.11
N TRP A 77 15.72 -25.15 -25.43
CA TRP A 77 14.90 -24.37 -26.35
C TRP A 77 13.41 -24.54 -26.02
N TYR A 78 12.98 -25.77 -25.77
CA TYR A 78 11.59 -26.06 -25.43
C TYR A 78 11.20 -25.50 -24.06
N TYR A 79 12.12 -25.51 -23.09
CA TYR A 79 11.92 -24.85 -21.80
C TYR A 79 11.68 -23.35 -22.00
N LYS A 80 12.57 -22.68 -22.74
CA LYS A 80 12.47 -21.24 -23.04
C LYS A 80 11.17 -20.91 -23.78
N ARG A 81 10.75 -21.76 -24.72
CA ARG A 81 9.48 -21.61 -25.43
C ARG A 81 8.29 -21.69 -24.47
N CYS A 82 8.22 -22.73 -23.63
CA CYS A 82 7.14 -22.86 -22.65
C CYS A 82 7.11 -21.70 -21.65
N THR A 83 8.27 -21.25 -21.18
CA THR A 83 8.36 -20.08 -20.31
C THR A 83 7.89 -18.82 -21.03
N ALA A 84 8.33 -18.56 -22.26
CA ALA A 84 7.93 -17.39 -23.02
C ALA A 84 6.41 -17.36 -23.25
N ASP A 85 5.84 -18.45 -23.77
CA ASP A 85 4.42 -18.55 -24.08
C ASP A 85 3.55 -18.36 -22.82
N CYS A 86 3.96 -18.93 -21.68
CA CYS A 86 3.21 -18.82 -20.44
C CYS A 86 3.45 -17.50 -19.69
N SER A 87 4.62 -16.87 -19.86
CA SER A 87 4.94 -15.58 -19.24
C SER A 87 4.08 -14.44 -19.79
N GLN A 88 3.67 -14.51 -21.06
CA GLN A 88 2.78 -13.50 -21.65
C GLN A 88 1.43 -13.48 -20.93
N ALA A 89 0.76 -14.63 -20.80
CA ALA A 89 -0.53 -14.72 -20.13
C ALA A 89 -0.43 -14.40 -18.62
N TYR A 90 0.72 -14.70 -18.01
CA TYR A 90 1.01 -14.29 -16.64
C TYR A 90 1.09 -12.77 -16.53
N ASN A 91 1.85 -12.11 -17.40
CA ASN A 91 1.99 -10.66 -17.40
C ASN A 91 0.65 -9.98 -17.65
N GLU A 92 -0.13 -10.43 -18.64
CA GLU A 92 -1.49 -9.91 -18.90
C GLU A 92 -2.39 -10.04 -17.65
N CYS A 93 -2.33 -11.17 -16.94
CA CYS A 93 -3.06 -11.39 -15.71
C CYS A 93 -2.56 -10.49 -14.55
N MET A 94 -1.26 -10.24 -14.49
CA MET A 94 -0.66 -9.33 -13.50
C MET A 94 -1.03 -7.87 -13.81
N ASP A 95 -1.00 -7.45 -15.07
CA ASP A 95 -1.43 -6.13 -15.53
C ASP A 95 -2.90 -5.90 -15.21
N GLU A 96 -3.78 -6.88 -15.47
CA GLU A 96 -5.20 -6.83 -15.06
C GLU A 96 -5.36 -6.66 -13.53
N GLN A 97 -4.51 -7.33 -12.74
CA GLN A 97 -4.50 -7.15 -11.29
C GLN A 97 -3.93 -5.80 -10.87
N GLU A 98 -2.92 -5.27 -11.56
CA GLU A 98 -2.37 -3.94 -11.32
C GLU A 98 -3.38 -2.86 -11.67
N ASP A 99 -4.15 -3.01 -12.75
CA ASP A 99 -5.24 -2.11 -13.15
C ASP A 99 -6.43 -2.22 -12.20
N THR A 100 -6.74 -3.40 -11.68
CA THR A 100 -7.79 -3.58 -10.65
C THR A 100 -7.35 -3.06 -9.28
N ARG A 101 -6.04 -3.09 -8.98
CA ARG A 101 -5.40 -2.36 -7.87
C ARG A 101 -5.17 -0.89 -8.23
N GLY A 102 -5.39 -0.53 -9.49
CA GLY A 102 -4.99 0.67 -10.21
C GLY A 102 -6.03 1.77 -10.12
N ASP A 103 -6.35 2.13 -8.89
CA ASP A 103 -6.73 3.48 -8.50
C ASP A 103 -6.21 3.60 -7.07
N VAL A 104 -4.88 3.65 -6.92
CA VAL A 104 -4.26 4.04 -5.65
C VAL A 104 -4.64 5.50 -5.41
N LYS A 105 -5.84 5.71 -4.85
CA LYS A 105 -6.36 7.02 -4.52
C LYS A 105 -5.40 7.64 -3.54
N THR A 106 -4.64 8.62 -4.02
CA THR A 106 -3.78 9.43 -3.18
C THR A 106 -4.67 10.41 -2.43
N LEU A 107 -4.67 10.30 -1.12
CA LEU A 107 -5.45 11.17 -0.23
C LEU A 107 -4.47 12.04 0.55
N GLU A 108 -4.58 13.35 0.41
CA GLU A 108 -3.70 14.31 1.10
C GLU A 108 -4.45 15.00 2.23
N PHE A 109 -3.80 15.05 3.40
CA PHE A 109 -4.33 15.65 4.61
C PHE A 109 -3.29 16.52 5.30
N SER A 110 -3.74 17.60 5.92
CA SER A 110 -2.84 18.51 6.65
C SER A 110 -2.47 17.98 8.04
N SER A 111 -3.24 17.04 8.60
CA SER A 111 -2.99 16.45 9.92
C SER A 111 -3.46 15.00 10.03
N ALA A 112 -2.89 14.25 10.97
CA ALA A 112 -3.24 12.85 11.19
C ALA A 112 -4.68 12.69 11.67
N ASP A 113 -5.16 13.60 12.51
CA ASP A 113 -6.54 13.58 13.01
C ASP A 113 -7.55 13.70 11.86
N GLN A 114 -7.28 14.62 10.92
CA GLN A 114 -8.11 14.82 9.72
C GLN A 114 -8.12 13.57 8.83
N ALA A 115 -6.96 12.94 8.63
CA ALA A 115 -6.84 11.71 7.85
C ALA A 115 -7.63 10.56 8.51
N ILE A 116 -7.46 10.35 9.82
CA ILE A 116 -8.12 9.26 10.55
C ILE A 116 -9.63 9.45 10.56
N GLU A 117 -10.12 10.66 10.82
CA GLU A 117 -11.54 10.96 10.82
C GLU A 117 -12.17 10.71 9.43
N TRP A 118 -11.51 11.18 8.37
CA TRP A 118 -11.98 10.95 7.01
C TRP A 118 -12.01 9.46 6.66
N LEU A 119 -10.96 8.70 6.99
CA LEU A 119 -10.86 7.26 6.72
C LEU A 119 -11.91 6.46 7.52
N ARG A 120 -12.21 6.87 8.76
CA ARG A 120 -13.29 6.28 9.56
C ARG A 120 -14.68 6.53 8.98
N ASN A 121 -14.91 7.70 8.41
CA ASN A 121 -16.19 8.06 7.80
C ASN A 121 -16.35 7.52 6.38
N ASN A 122 -15.24 7.14 5.71
CA ASN A 122 -15.22 6.66 4.33
C ASN A 122 -14.72 5.22 4.20
N LYS A 123 -14.83 4.38 5.23
CA LYS A 123 -14.31 2.99 5.25
C LYS A 123 -14.66 2.16 4.01
N ALA A 124 -15.88 2.30 3.48
CA ALA A 124 -16.34 1.57 2.29
C ALA A 124 -15.71 2.04 0.96
N LYS A 125 -15.08 3.23 0.95
CA LYS A 125 -14.43 3.83 -0.23
C LYS A 125 -12.91 3.72 -0.20
N VAL A 126 -12.34 3.29 0.94
CA VAL A 126 -10.89 3.20 1.14
C VAL A 126 -10.45 1.79 0.76
N ALA A 127 -9.77 1.68 -0.38
CA ALA A 127 -9.12 0.45 -0.79
C ALA A 127 -7.86 0.22 0.05
N ILE A 128 -7.58 -1.04 0.37
CA ILE A 128 -6.25 -1.43 0.86
C ILE A 128 -5.23 -1.12 -0.24
N GLY A 129 -4.07 -0.58 0.16
CA GLY A 129 -3.05 -0.09 -0.77
C GLY A 129 -3.20 1.39 -1.13
N ALA A 130 -4.28 2.08 -0.72
CA ALA A 130 -4.40 3.53 -0.90
C ALA A 130 -3.24 4.28 -0.21
N ILE A 131 -2.70 5.28 -0.91
CA ILE A 131 -1.63 6.15 -0.40
C ILE A 131 -2.27 7.33 0.33
N VAL A 132 -1.85 7.56 1.57
CA VAL A 132 -2.31 8.68 2.40
C VAL A 132 -1.10 9.55 2.73
N ILE A 133 -1.11 10.81 2.31
CA ILE A 133 -0.06 11.78 2.60
C ILE A 133 -0.55 12.66 3.75
N ILE A 134 0.19 12.68 4.86
CA ILE A 134 -0.13 13.48 6.05
C ILE A 134 1.03 14.43 6.31
N ALA A 135 0.81 15.73 6.12
CA ALA A 135 1.83 16.76 6.33
C ALA A 135 3.18 16.44 5.65
N GLY A 136 3.14 15.89 4.43
CA GLY A 136 4.32 15.52 3.63
C GLY A 136 4.92 14.15 3.94
N VAL A 137 4.31 13.36 4.84
CA VAL A 137 4.73 11.97 5.12
C VAL A 137 3.78 11.00 4.44
N THR A 138 4.33 10.02 3.73
CA THR A 138 3.56 9.04 2.98
C THR A 138 3.24 7.81 3.84
N PHE A 139 1.98 7.43 3.85
CA PHE A 139 1.46 6.23 4.51
C PHE A 139 0.72 5.36 3.49
N VAL A 140 0.64 4.07 3.76
CA VAL A 140 -0.20 3.13 3.02
C VAL A 140 -1.28 2.55 3.94
N VAL A 141 -2.50 2.44 3.42
CA VAL A 141 -3.58 1.73 4.10
C VAL A 141 -3.34 0.23 4.01
N THR A 142 -3.16 -0.42 5.15
CA THR A 142 -2.93 -1.86 5.25
C THR A 142 -3.74 -2.48 6.40
N THR A 143 -3.65 -3.80 6.57
CA THR A 143 -4.25 -4.51 7.72
C THR A 143 -3.16 -4.97 8.68
N GLY A 144 -3.37 -4.74 9.97
CA GLY A 144 -2.56 -5.32 11.04
C GLY A 144 -2.91 -6.80 11.25
N GLY A 145 -2.05 -7.54 11.96
CA GLY A 145 -2.21 -8.98 12.21
C GLY A 145 -3.50 -9.40 12.93
N THR A 146 -4.24 -8.44 13.51
CA THR A 146 -5.56 -8.64 14.13
C THR A 146 -6.73 -8.41 13.17
N GLY A 147 -6.46 -8.12 11.89
CA GLY A 147 -7.48 -7.71 10.92
C GLY A 147 -7.91 -6.25 11.06
N ALA A 148 -7.25 -5.46 11.90
CA ALA A 148 -7.50 -4.03 12.05
C ALA A 148 -6.94 -3.24 10.85
N LEU A 149 -7.65 -2.21 10.39
CA LEU A 149 -7.15 -1.33 9.32
C LEU A 149 -6.18 -0.30 9.93
N VAL A 150 -4.97 -0.21 9.37
CA VAL A 150 -3.88 0.62 9.90
C VAL A 150 -3.21 1.44 8.78
N LEU A 151 -2.69 2.61 9.14
CA LEU A 151 -1.76 3.37 8.30
C LEU A 151 -0.33 2.98 8.68
N ALA A 152 0.38 2.36 7.74
CA ALA A 152 1.80 2.08 7.90
C ALA A 152 2.62 3.16 7.17
N PRO A 153 3.66 3.74 7.81
CA PRO A 153 4.53 4.69 7.14
C PRO A 153 5.29 3.97 6.01
N LEU A 154 5.31 4.58 4.82
CA LEU A 154 6.14 4.13 3.72
C LEU A 154 7.55 4.71 3.93
N ALA A 155 8.47 3.87 4.40
CA ALA A 155 9.89 4.20 4.38
C ALA A 155 10.42 3.91 2.96
N LEU A 156 10.76 4.98 2.24
CA LEU A 156 11.60 4.94 1.04
C LEU A 156 13.08 4.98 1.45
#